data_AF-A0A2S6HJ99-F1
#
_entry.id   AF-A0A2S6HJ99-F1
#
_cell.length_a   1.000
_cell.length_b   1.000
_cell.length_c   1.000
_cell.angle_alpha   90.00
_cell.angle_beta   90.00
_cell.angle_gamma   90.00
#
_symmetry.space_group_name_H-M   'P 1'
#
loop_
_entity.id
_entity.type
_entity.pdbx_description
1 polymer ?
#
loop_
_entity_poly.entity_id
_entity_poly.type
_entity_poly.pdbx_seq_one_letter_code
_entity_poly.pdbx_strand_id
1 'polypeptide(L)'
;MQIIKAQFLKGEVPSGKSYTYFSEEAVSIGDLIQINSSAKGIVTEVDVAESEIKSFRDKVKMIAGKVVEELKGKSIEQKGDK
;
A
#
# COMPACT_ATOMS: atom_id res chain seq x y z
N MET A 1 11.13 -3.45 6.80
CA MET A 1 11.16 -3.20 5.35
C MET A 1 10.62 -4.42 4.64
N GLN A 2 9.44 -4.28 4.05
CA GLN A 2 8.75 -5.30 3.27
C GLN A 2 8.76 -4.87 1.79
N ILE A 3 8.87 -5.84 0.89
CA ILE A 3 8.82 -5.60 -0.56
C ILE A 3 7.45 -5.96 -1.06
N ILE A 4 6.82 -5.01 -1.72
CA ILE A 4 5.41 -5.11 -2.13
C ILE A 4 5.26 -4.63 -3.57
N LYS A 5 4.38 -5.27 -4.33
CA LYS A 5 3.93 -4.72 -5.61
C LYS A 5 2.67 -3.92 -5.38
N ALA A 6 2.69 -2.69 -5.86
CA ALA A 6 1.50 -1.87 -5.91
C ALA A 6 1.20 -1.47 -7.36
N GLN A 7 -0.09 -1.47 -7.68
CA GLN A 7 -0.59 -0.99 -8.96
C GLN A 7 -1.12 0.43 -8.79
N PHE A 8 -0.73 1.30 -9.71
CA PHE A 8 -1.17 2.70 -9.70
C PHE A 8 -2.67 2.81 -9.98
N LEU A 9 -3.34 3.65 -9.20
CA LEU A 9 -4.75 4.00 -9.41
C LEU A 9 -4.81 5.31 -10.18
N LYS A 10 -5.64 5.36 -11.23
CA LYS A 10 -5.93 6.60 -11.94
C LYS A 10 -7.36 7.01 -11.63
N GLY A 11 -7.50 8.00 -10.74
CA GLY A 11 -8.79 8.35 -10.13
C GLY A 11 -9.16 7.31 -9.08
N GLU A 12 -9.96 6.32 -9.48
CA GLU A 12 -10.45 5.23 -8.62
C GLU A 12 -10.31 3.85 -9.28
N VAL A 13 -9.84 3.80 -10.53
CA VAL A 13 -9.72 2.54 -11.27
C VAL A 13 -8.27 2.05 -11.25
N PRO A 14 -8.01 0.78 -10.88
CA PRO A 14 -6.71 0.14 -11.05
C PRO A 14 -6.36 0.14 -12.54
N SER A 15 -5.51 1.09 -12.93
CA SER A 15 -5.22 1.38 -14.33
C SER A 15 -3.74 1.67 -14.46
N GLY A 16 -2.96 0.62 -14.67
CA GLY A 16 -1.52 0.73 -14.86
C GLY A 16 -0.81 -0.60 -14.70
N LYS A 17 0.52 -0.53 -14.68
CA LYS A 17 1.38 -1.66 -14.33
C LYS A 17 1.56 -1.71 -12.82
N SER A 18 1.67 -2.92 -12.28
CA SER A 18 2.15 -3.15 -10.92
C SER A 18 3.67 -2.92 -10.89
N TYR A 19 4.11 -2.09 -9.96
CA TYR A 19 5.51 -1.80 -9.72
C TYR A 19 5.87 -2.25 -8.32
N THR A 20 7.13 -2.64 -8.15
CA THR A 20 7.65 -3.03 -6.83
C THR A 20 8.08 -1.79 -6.08
N TYR A 21 7.74 -1.72 -4.80
CA TYR A 21 8.10 -0.68 -3.87
C TYR A 21 8.57 -1.26 -2.54
N PHE A 22 9.35 -0.49 -1.80
CA PHE A 22 9.69 -0.78 -0.41
C PHE A 22 8.67 -0.13 0.52
N SER A 23 8.20 -0.90 1.50
CA SER A 23 7.35 -0.43 2.59
C SER A 23 8.07 -0.58 3.92
N GLU A 24 8.09 0.47 4.73
CA GLU A 24 8.56 0.39 6.11
C GLU A 24 7.58 -0.39 7.00
N GLU A 25 6.30 -0.27 6.68
CA GLU A 25 5.19 -0.92 7.38
C GLU A 25 4.79 -2.23 6.71
N ALA A 26 4.20 -3.13 7.50
CA ALA A 26 3.57 -4.34 6.98
C ALA A 26 2.24 -3.98 6.31
N VAL A 27 2.18 -4.18 5.00
CA VAL A 27 0.94 -4.00 4.22
C VAL A 27 0.43 -5.36 3.76
N SER A 28 -0.79 -5.40 3.26
CA SER A 28 -1.44 -6.63 2.78
C SER A 28 -1.98 -6.43 1.37
N ILE A 29 -2.22 -7.52 0.66
CA ILE A 29 -2.84 -7.46 -0.67
C ILE A 29 -4.23 -6.84 -0.54
N GLY A 30 -4.53 -5.87 -1.41
CA GLY A 30 -5.76 -5.08 -1.38
C GLY A 30 -5.65 -3.77 -0.60
N ASP A 31 -4.55 -3.53 0.10
CA ASP A 31 -4.36 -2.32 0.89
C ASP A 31 -4.00 -1.11 0.00
N LEU A 32 -4.53 0.07 0.33
CA LEU A 32 -4.22 1.31 -0.38
C LEU A 32 -2.94 1.92 0.17
N ILE A 33 -2.03 2.29 -0.72
CA ILE A 33 -0.76 2.92 -0.36
C ILE A 33 -0.56 4.22 -1.13
N GLN A 34 0.21 5.12 -0.54
CA GLN A 34 0.60 6.39 -1.14
C GLN A 34 1.95 6.17 -1.84
N ILE A 35 1.95 6.10 -3.17
CA ILE A 35 3.18 5.88 -3.94
C ILE A 35 3.97 7.18 -4.06
N ASN A 36 3.29 8.31 -4.31
CA ASN A 36 3.86 9.66 -4.34
C ASN A 36 2.88 10.65 -3.72
N SER A 37 3.29 11.89 -3.48
CA SER A 37 2.42 12.92 -2.87
C SER A 37 1.04 13.07 -3.53
N SER A 38 0.95 12.93 -4.86
CA SER A 38 -0.32 13.04 -5.61
C SER A 38 -0.91 11.71 -6.08
N ALA A 39 -0.25 10.58 -5.81
CA ALA A 39 -0.61 9.31 -6.39
C ALA A 39 -0.79 8.19 -5.38
N LYS A 40 -1.92 7.50 -5.52
CA LYS A 40 -2.28 6.31 -4.75
C LYS A 40 -2.11 5.06 -5.60
N GLY A 41 -1.86 3.94 -4.93
CA GLY A 41 -1.89 2.63 -5.54
C GLY A 41 -2.52 1.62 -4.60
N ILE A 42 -2.85 0.47 -5.14
CA ILE A 42 -3.33 -0.67 -4.38
C ILE A 42 -2.26 -1.76 -4.39
N VAL A 43 -2.01 -2.37 -3.24
CA VAL A 43 -1.08 -3.48 -3.11
C VAL A 43 -1.67 -4.70 -3.79
N THR A 44 -0.99 -5.20 -4.81
CA THR A 44 -1.41 -6.40 -5.54
C THR A 44 -0.67 -7.64 -5.08
N GLU A 45 0.52 -7.48 -4.51
CA GLU A 45 1.36 -8.59 -4.04
C GLU A 45 2.21 -8.12 -2.87
N VAL A 46 2.38 -8.99 -1.88
CA VAL A 46 3.28 -8.78 -0.73
C VAL A 46 4.26 -9.95 -0.67
N ASP A 47 5.35 -9.78 0.08
CA ASP A 47 6.36 -10.82 0.28
C ASP A 47 7.15 -11.16 -1.00
N VAL A 48 7.45 -10.14 -1.80
CA VAL A 48 8.27 -10.35 -3.01
C VAL A 48 9.72 -10.60 -2.58
N ALA A 49 10.30 -11.71 -3.02
CA ALA A 49 11.68 -12.05 -2.70
C ALA A 49 12.68 -11.02 -3.24
N GLU A 50 13.68 -10.66 -2.44
CA GLU A 50 14.76 -9.75 -2.83
C GLU A 50 15.48 -10.22 -4.10
N SER A 51 15.51 -11.53 -4.35
CA SER A 51 16.16 -12.14 -5.53
C SER A 51 15.47 -11.77 -6.84
N GLU A 52 14.14 -11.68 -6.86
CA GLU A 52 13.35 -11.28 -8.05
C GLU A 52 13.61 -9.82 -8.39
N ILE A 53 13.65 -8.98 -7.36
CA ILE A 53 13.86 -7.55 -7.53
C ILE A 53 15.32 -7.18 -7.68
N LYS A 54 16.27 -8.10 -7.47
CA LYS A 54 17.72 -7.81 -7.47
C LYS A 54 18.18 -7.09 -8.73
N SER A 55 17.59 -7.43 -9.88
CA SER A 55 17.87 -6.83 -11.19
C SER A 55 17.38 -5.39 -11.33
N PHE A 56 16.43 -4.97 -10.50
CA PHE A 56 15.84 -3.62 -10.54
C PHE A 56 15.73 -2.95 -9.17
N ARG A 57 16.36 -3.51 -8.13
CA ARG A 57 16.38 -3.03 -6.74
C ARG A 57 16.82 -1.57 -6.66
N ASP A 58 17.81 -1.21 -7.45
CA ASP A 58 18.34 0.16 -7.54
C ASP A 58 17.28 1.17 -8.04
N LYS A 59 16.29 0.70 -8.81
CA LYS A 59 15.17 1.50 -9.33
C LYS A 59 13.92 1.41 -8.45
N VAL A 60 13.87 0.49 -7.49
CA VAL A 60 12.74 0.32 -6.57
C VAL A 60 12.71 1.52 -5.64
N LYS A 61 11.59 2.23 -5.64
CA LYS A 61 11.36 3.36 -4.74
C LYS A 61 10.68 2.90 -3.47
N MET A 62 10.84 3.70 -2.43
CA MET A 62 10.06 3.57 -1.21
C MET A 62 8.69 4.23 -1.40
N ILE A 63 7.65 3.62 -0.84
CA ILE A 63 6.33 4.26 -0.79
C ILE A 63 6.39 5.48 0.13
N ALA A 64 5.56 6.48 -0.11
CA ALA A 64 5.45 7.64 0.78
C ALA A 64 4.79 7.28 2.11
N GLY A 65 3.93 6.27 2.12
CA GLY A 65 3.30 5.73 3.32
C GLY A 65 2.12 4.83 2.98
N LYS A 66 1.57 4.16 4.00
CA LYS A 66 0.32 3.40 3.87
C LYS A 66 -0.86 4.37 3.88
N VAL A 67 -1.78 4.26 2.91
CA VAL A 67 -3.09 4.93 3.02
C VAL A 67 -3.91 3.99 3.86
N VAL A 68 -3.76 4.13 5.17
CA VAL A 68 -4.76 3.59 6.09
C VAL A 68 -6.04 4.31 5.71
N GLU A 69 -6.92 3.63 4.96
CA GLU A 69 -8.34 3.91 5.16
C GLU A 69 -8.54 3.66 6.63
N GLU A 70 -8.52 4.75 7.39
CA GLU A 70 -9.14 4.81 8.68
C GLU A 70 -10.59 4.43 8.38
N LEU A 71 -10.88 3.13 8.32
CA LEU A 71 -12.02 2.58 9.00
C LEU A 71 -11.92 3.26 10.36
N LYS A 72 -12.61 4.39 10.46
CA LYS A 72 -13.05 4.96 11.69
C LYS A 72 -13.80 3.83 12.35
N GLY A 73 -13.06 3.01 13.10
CA GLY A 73 -13.44 2.62 14.42
C GLY A 73 -13.65 3.89 15.26
N LYS A 74 -14.67 4.67 14.90
CA LYS A 74 -15.70 4.95 15.89
C LYS A 74 -16.25 3.55 16.19
N SER A 75 -15.63 2.76 17.06
CA SER A 75 -15.82 2.94 18.50
C SER A 75 -17.23 3.46 18.68
N ILE A 76 -18.17 2.53 18.47
CA ILE A 76 -19.56 2.67 18.88
C ILE A 76 -19.45 2.94 20.38
N GLU A 77 -19.50 4.20 20.78
CA GLU A 77 -19.71 4.56 22.18
C GLU A 77 -21.13 4.08 22.51
N GLN A 78 -21.23 2.80 22.90
CA GLN A 78 -22.38 2.32 23.63
C GLN A 78 -22.32 2.96 25.02
N LYS A 79 -22.92 4.14 25.15
CA LYS A 79 -23.54 4.54 26.42
C LYS A 79 -25.03 4.27 26.30
N GLY A 80 -25.36 2.98 26.39
CA GLY A 80 -26.64 2.56 26.91
C GLY A 80 -26.62 2.71 28.43
N ASP A 81 -27.80 2.99 28.97
CA ASP A 81 -28.20 2.94 30.39
C ASP A 81 -27.54 3.93 31.36
N LYS A 82 -28.27 5.00 31.70
CA LYS A 82 -29.18 4.97 32.85
C LYS A 82 -30.14 6.16 32.87
#